data_AF-A0A1V5TIB5-F1
#
_entry.id   AF-A0A1V5TIB5-F1
#
_cell.length_a   1.000
_cell.length_b   1.000
_cell.length_c   1.000
_cell.angle_alpha   90.00
_cell.angle_beta   90.00
_cell.angle_gamma   90.00
#
_symmetry.space_group_name_H-M   'P 1'
#
loop_
_entity.id
_entity.type
_entity.pdbx_description
1 polymer ?
#
loop_
_entity_poly.entity_id
_entity_poly.type
_entity_poly.pdbx_seq_one_letter_code
_entity_poly.pdbx_strand_id
1 'polypeptide(L)'
;MDEIDTKCQHACKNTCATLNEALRRETAMVRFYESVLDECNIPEVSSFMTGLVEDKRKVILSLIHKLNEIHVRSQALDGIASSFNNIDG
;
A
#
# COMPACT_ATOMS: atom_id res chain seq x y z
N MET A 1 -12.05 -9.75 5.30
CA MET A 1 -11.09 -8.67 4.99
C MET A 1 -10.74 -8.90 3.53
N ASP A 2 -11.45 -8.23 2.62
CA ASP A 2 -11.35 -8.53 1.20
C ASP A 2 -9.95 -8.19 0.70
N GLU A 3 -9.27 -9.19 0.15
CA GLU A 3 -8.03 -9.01 -0.58
C GLU A 3 -8.30 -8.10 -1.76
N ILE A 4 -7.64 -6.93 -1.79
CA ILE A 4 -7.72 -6.00 -2.91
C ILE A 4 -6.96 -6.62 -4.08
N ASP A 5 -7.66 -7.44 -4.88
CA ASP A 5 -7.10 -8.05 -6.10
C ASP A 5 -6.92 -6.98 -7.18
N THR A 6 -5.75 -6.33 -7.16
CA THR A 6 -5.39 -5.27 -8.10
C THR A 6 -4.65 -5.87 -9.29
N LYS A 7 -5.31 -5.91 -10.46
CA LYS A 7 -4.68 -6.26 -11.73
C LYS A 7 -3.63 -5.20 -12.10
N CYS A 8 -2.35 -5.54 -11.95
CA CYS A 8 -1.20 -4.70 -12.31
C CYS A 8 -0.60 -5.14 -13.66
N GLN A 9 -0.31 -4.17 -14.56
CA GLN A 9 0.35 -4.41 -15.86
C GLN A 9 1.70 -5.15 -15.74
N HIS A 10 2.07 -5.92 -16.77
CA HIS A 10 3.26 -6.78 -16.78
C HIS A 10 4.57 -6.03 -16.49
N ALA A 11 4.72 -4.80 -16.99
CA ALA A 11 5.91 -3.96 -16.76
C ALA A 11 6.04 -3.41 -15.32
N CYS A 12 4.93 -3.27 -14.59
CA CYS A 12 4.91 -2.81 -13.20
C CYS A 12 4.57 -3.92 -12.19
N LYS A 13 4.40 -5.17 -12.64
CA LYS A 13 3.94 -6.28 -11.79
C LYS A 13 4.85 -6.51 -10.58
N ASN A 14 6.17 -6.45 -10.79
CA ASN A 14 7.14 -6.61 -9.70
C ASN A 14 7.15 -5.42 -8.75
N THR A 15 7.00 -4.20 -9.27
CA THR A 15 6.92 -2.97 -8.45
C THR A 15 5.64 -2.94 -7.61
N CYS A 16 4.51 -3.29 -8.20
CA CYS A 16 3.20 -3.38 -7.54
C CYS A 16 3.20 -4.47 -6.45
N ALA A 17 3.74 -5.66 -6.74
CA ALA A 17 3.92 -6.72 -5.75
C ALA A 17 4.83 -6.28 -4.58
N THR A 18 5.92 -5.57 -4.87
CA THR A 18 6.85 -5.06 -3.86
C THR A 18 6.19 -3.99 -2.97
N LEU A 19 5.42 -3.07 -3.55
CA LEU A 19 4.69 -2.04 -2.80
C LEU A 19 3.56 -2.64 -1.95
N ASN A 20 2.86 -3.66 -2.46
CA ASN A 20 1.86 -4.40 -1.67
C ASN A 20 2.50 -5.15 -0.49
N GLU A 21 3.65 -5.78 -0.68
CA GLU A 21 4.38 -6.41 0.42
C GLU A 21 4.88 -5.38 1.44
N ALA A 22 5.35 -4.22 0.99
CA ALA A 22 5.70 -3.11 1.88
C ALA A 22 4.49 -2.64 2.69
N LEU A 23 3.33 -2.43 2.05
CA LEU A 23 2.08 -2.06 2.72
C LEU A 23 1.66 -3.09 3.78
N ARG A 24 1.76 -4.38 3.45
CA ARG A 24 1.46 -5.48 4.38
C ARG A 24 2.37 -5.44 5.61
N ARG A 25 3.67 -5.24 5.41
CA ARG A 25 4.66 -5.16 6.50
C ARG A 25 4.45 -3.95 7.39
N GLU A 26 4.19 -2.78 6.82
CA GLU A 26 3.93 -1.56 7.59
C GLU A 26 2.65 -1.69 8.40
N THR A 27 1.60 -2.29 7.84
CA THR A 27 0.35 -2.57 8.56
C THR A 27 0.57 -3.55 9.72
N ALA A 28 1.39 -4.59 9.51
CA ALA A 28 1.75 -5.53 10.58
C ALA A 28 2.55 -4.85 11.69
N MET A 29 3.43 -3.91 11.35
CA MET A 29 4.22 -3.15 12.32
C MET A 29 3.33 -2.25 13.20
N VAL A 30 2.32 -1.59 12.62
CA VAL A 30 1.34 -0.82 13.39
C VAL A 30 0.66 -1.69 14.43
N ARG A 31 0.15 -2.87 14.03
CA ARG A 31 -0.51 -3.81 14.95
C ARG A 31 0.41 -4.27 16.08
N PHE A 32 1.70 -4.49 15.77
CA PHE A 32 2.70 -4.84 16.77
C PHE A 32 2.95 -3.69 17.76
N TYR A 33 3.04 -2.45 17.29
CA TYR A 33 3.20 -1.30 18.18
C TYR A 33 1.96 -1.05 19.03
N GLU A 34 0.77 -1.24 18.47
CA GLU A 34 -0.50 -1.17 19.20
C GLU A 34 -0.57 -2.25 20.31
N SER A 35 -0.12 -3.48 20.06
CA SER A 35 -0.09 -4.51 21.12
C SER A 35 0.88 -4.19 22.25
N VAL A 36 1.99 -3.48 21.97
CA VAL A 36 2.91 -3.02 23.02
C VAL A 36 2.27 -1.92 23.87
N LEU A 37 1.42 -1.06 23.29
CA LEU A 37 0.67 -0.05 24.04
C LEU A 37 -0.33 -0.70 25.01
N ASP A 38 -0.96 -1.80 24.61
CA ASP A 38 -1.92 -2.53 25.45
C ASP A 38 -1.25 -3.14 26.71
N GLU A 39 0.04 -3.44 26.64
CA GLU A 39 0.82 -4.05 27.73
C GLU A 39 1.60 -3.02 28.57
N CYS A 40 1.74 -1.77 28.12
CA CYS A 40 2.62 -0.77 28.74
C CYS A 40 1.87 0.34 29.48
N ASN A 41 2.16 0.47 30.78
CA ASN A 41 1.61 1.48 31.68
C ASN A 41 2.59 2.64 32.00
N ILE A 42 3.76 2.68 31.35
CA ILE A 42 4.73 3.77 31.49
C ILE A 42 4.37 4.91 30.51
N PRO A 43 4.03 6.12 30.98
CA PRO A 43 3.52 7.20 30.12
C PRO A 43 4.48 7.63 29.01
N GLU A 44 5.79 7.71 29.32
CA GLU A 44 6.81 8.11 28.34
C GLU A 44 6.91 7.11 27.19
N VAL A 45 6.91 5.81 27.52
CA VAL A 45 6.95 4.72 26.53
C VAL A 45 5.67 4.71 25.71
N SER A 46 4.51 4.88 26.34
CA SER A 46 3.22 4.95 25.64
C SER A 46 3.17 6.13 24.64
N SER A 47 3.65 7.31 25.05
CA SER A 47 3.73 8.48 24.17
C SER A 47 4.67 8.23 22.99
N PHE A 48 5.85 7.65 23.23
CA PHE A 48 6.81 7.29 22.19
C PHE A 48 6.21 6.29 21.18
N MET A 49 5.62 5.20 21.67
CA MET A 49 5.00 4.16 20.84
C MET A 49 3.82 4.70 20.04
N THR A 50 3.02 5.59 20.62
CA THR A 50 1.94 6.30 19.91
C THR A 50 2.49 7.13 18.75
N GLY A 51 3.61 7.84 18.96
CA GLY A 51 4.30 8.58 17.90
C GLY A 51 4.74 7.67 16.75
N LEU A 52 5.31 6.50 17.06
CA LEU A 52 5.70 5.51 16.05
C LEU A 52 4.50 4.99 15.25
N VAL A 53 3.36 4.73 15.90
CA VAL A 53 2.12 4.33 15.22
C VAL A 53 1.66 5.39 14.22
N GLU A 54 1.64 6.66 14.63
CA GLU A 54 1.23 7.76 13.77
C GLU A 54 2.17 7.95 12.57
N ASP A 55 3.49 7.82 12.76
CA ASP A 55 4.44 7.89 11.65
C ASP A 55 4.29 6.73 10.68
N LYS A 56 4.02 5.52 11.19
CA LYS A 56 3.77 4.34 10.35
C LYS A 56 2.46 4.48 9.56
N ARG A 57 1.41 5.08 10.13
CA ARG A 57 0.17 5.40 9.42
C ARG A 57 0.39 6.34 8.24
N LYS A 58 1.26 7.34 8.37
CA LYS A 58 1.65 8.24 7.25
C LYS A 58 2.35 7.47 6.13
N VAL A 59 3.24 6.53 6.46
CA VAL A 59 3.91 5.67 5.48
C VAL A 59 2.89 4.79 4.75
N ILE A 60 1.96 4.16 5.49
CA ILE A 60 0.87 3.36 4.91
C ILE A 60 0.04 4.17 3.91
N LEU A 61 -0.38 5.39 4.27
CA LEU A 61 -1.13 6.28 3.37
C LEU A 61 -0.33 6.61 2.11
N SER A 62 0.98 6.85 2.24
CA SER A 62 1.86 7.13 1.11
C SER A 62 1.98 5.93 0.16
N LEU A 63 2.06 4.70 0.71
CA LEU A 63 2.09 3.47 -0.08
C LEU A 63 0.76 3.24 -0.81
N ILE A 64 -0.38 3.45 -0.14
CA ILE A 64 -1.71 3.37 -0.74
C ILE A 64 -1.86 4.37 -1.88
N HIS A 65 -1.44 5.63 -1.68
CA HIS A 65 -1.48 6.65 -2.72
C HIS A 65 -0.66 6.22 -3.94
N LYS A 66 0.55 5.70 -3.71
CA LYS A 66 1.41 5.27 -4.81
C LYS A 66 0.86 4.06 -5.57
N LEU A 67 0.27 3.10 -4.85
CA LEU A 67 -0.42 1.96 -5.46
C LEU A 67 -1.59 2.42 -6.34
N ASN A 68 -2.37 3.39 -5.87
CA ASN A 68 -3.47 3.98 -6.65
C ASN A 68 -2.98 4.70 -7.91
N GLU A 69 -1.89 5.48 -7.83
CA GLU A 69 -1.28 6.12 -9.01
C GLU A 69 -0.87 5.09 -10.06
N ILE A 70 -0.22 4.01 -9.64
CA ILE A 70 0.22 2.93 -10.53
C ILE A 70 -0.99 2.24 -11.17
N HIS A 71 -2.05 2.01 -10.39
CA HIS A 71 -3.27 1.39 -10.88
C HIS A 71 -3.96 2.25 -11.96
N VAL A 72 -4.16 3.56 -11.70
CA VAL A 72 -4.75 4.49 -12.67
C VAL A 72 -3.90 4.58 -13.94
N ARG A 73 -2.57 4.65 -13.80
CA ARG A 73 -1.66 4.68 -14.95
C ARG A 73 -1.75 3.40 -15.79
N SER A 74 -1.88 2.25 -15.14
CA SER A 74 -2.08 0.96 -15.80
C SER A 74 -3.37 0.94 -16.63
N GLN A 75 -4.48 1.40 -16.04
CA GLN A 75 -5.79 1.46 -16.72
C GLN A 75 -5.78 2.39 -17.93
N ALA A 76 -5.16 3.57 -17.81
CA ALA A 76 -5.05 4.52 -18.91
C ALA A 76 -4.27 3.93 -20.11
N LEU A 77 -3.20 3.19 -19.84
CA LEU A 77 -2.39 2.53 -20.88
C LEU A 77 -3.15 1.36 -21.53
N ASP A 78 -3.92 0.59 -20.76
CA ASP A 78 -4.74 -0.50 -21.31
C ASP A 78 -5.88 0.03 -22.21
N GLY A 79 -6.47 1.18 -21.88
CA GLY A 79 -7.45 1.89 -22.72
C GLY A 79 -6.86 2.37 -24.05
N ILE A 80 -5.60 2.82 -24.04
CA ILE A 80 -4.89 3.22 -25.27
C ILE A 80 -4.55 1.98 -26.12
N ALA A 81 -4.02 0.92 -25.52
CA ALA A 81 -3.66 -0.31 -26.24
C ALA A 81 -4.87 -1.00 -26.89
N SER A 82 -6.00 -1.03 -26.20
CA SER A 82 -7.27 -1.56 -26.75
C SER A 82 -7.82 -0.72 -27.91
N SER A 83 -7.49 0.57 -27.98
CA SER A 83 -7.89 1.45 -29.08
C SER A 83 -7.10 1.20 -30.37
N PHE A 84 -5.85 0.70 -30.28
CA PHE A 84 -5.00 0.42 -31.44
C PHE A 84 -5.24 -0.95 -32.08
N ASN A 85 -5.77 -1.92 -31.34
CA ASN A 85 -6.08 -3.26 -31.87
C ASN A 85 -7.35 -3.33 -32.75
N ASN A 86 -8.00 -2.21 -33.04
CA ASN A 86 -9.19 -2.13 -33.91
C ASN A 86 -8.91 -1.54 -35.31
N ILE A 87 -7.64 -1.38 -35.70
CA ILE A 87 -7.28 -0.77 -37.01
C ILE A 87 -6.90 -1.82 -38.08
N ASP A 88 -6.70 -3.09 -37.72
CA ASP A 88 -6.46 -4.17 -38.69
C ASP A 88 -7.73 -5.02 -38.87
N GLY A 89 -8.69 -4.46 -39.60
CA GLY A 89 -9.86 -5.16 -40.16
C GLY A 89 -9.80 -5.18 -41.68
#